data_AF-A0A4S4DFQ6-F1
#
_entry.id   AF-A0A4S4DFQ6-F1
#
_cell.length_a   1.000
_cell.length_b   1.000
_cell.length_c   1.000
_cell.angle_alpha   90.00
_cell.angle_beta   90.00
_cell.angle_gamma   90.00
#
_symmetry.space_group_name_H-M   'P 1'
#
loop_
_entity.id
_entity.type
_entity.pdbx_description
1 polymer ?
#
loop_
_entity_poly.entity_id
_entity_poly.type
_entity_poly.pdbx_seq_one_letter_code
_entity_poly.pdbx_strand_id
1 'polypeptide(L)'
;MAKSDGYNSPFDYSSDEEKEIEAYFPDDFKQYVDTQLNRCPLVRHDCGFFGGWVFWSREDDQSEHPPNILDLKKKIKYVLRKWLLDWFEYPSLVQFWASTMTMEDRSYLTTQNQPFALSTFDTRIDDDVKGPVRGLYGYRMISKDYKFYTDRESSDEQLGAPGRVFNHGFPEFTPNVEHYSIKEYPLRDHALRCQVAQSLAIPLFDLSTHSCVGVLEIVSTTPPIDSLSHYYFDWQEVGLESSISVADHHKERSVRHSEALHEINKVLEVVREDHGLPVAQAWAPCDVDWTCSALVKGDIFHVISYSTTYKCWKFNWANAVSHLRKGQGVVGRAFSSPNVLFCKDVTQLSIIDYPLAHNARVEELGGCFAICLQSSCTGNDIYVLECFMPPSNKDYGNQ
;
A
#
# COMPACT_ATOMS: atom_id res chain seq x y z
N MET A 1 -43.71 -5.31 7.62
CA MET A 1 -43.54 -5.13 6.16
C MET A 1 -42.83 -3.79 5.94
N ALA A 2 -41.51 -3.80 6.00
CA ALA A 2 -40.69 -2.64 5.67
C ALA A 2 -40.26 -2.78 4.20
N LYS A 3 -40.54 -1.76 3.39
CA LYS A 3 -40.14 -1.68 1.99
C LYS A 3 -38.62 -1.50 1.94
N SER A 4 -37.97 -2.34 1.15
CA SER A 4 -36.58 -2.16 0.73
C SER A 4 -36.48 -0.92 -0.15
N ASP A 5 -35.61 0.02 0.19
CA ASP A 5 -35.22 1.10 -0.72
C ASP A 5 -34.35 0.50 -1.83
N GLY A 6 -35.02 0.02 -2.89
CA GLY A 6 -34.41 -0.39 -4.14
C GLY A 6 -34.15 0.84 -5.01
N TYR A 7 -32.91 1.31 -5.01
CA TYR A 7 -32.43 2.20 -6.06
C TYR A 7 -32.05 1.34 -7.27
N ASN A 8 -32.92 1.29 -8.29
CA ASN A 8 -32.65 0.62 -9.55
C ASN A 8 -31.66 1.45 -10.38
N SER A 9 -30.48 0.87 -10.61
CA SER A 9 -29.56 1.29 -11.68
C SER A 9 -30.22 1.06 -13.05
N PRO A 10 -30.01 1.93 -14.06
CA PRO A 10 -30.60 1.77 -15.40
C PRO A 10 -29.97 0.63 -16.22
N PHE A 11 -28.96 -0.04 -15.69
CA PHE A 11 -28.36 -1.25 -16.29
C PHE A 11 -28.93 -2.48 -15.56
N ASP A 12 -29.73 -3.27 -16.28
CA ASP A 12 -30.23 -4.55 -15.78
C ASP A 12 -29.04 -5.49 -15.62
N TYR A 13 -28.66 -5.73 -14.36
CA TYR A 13 -27.63 -6.67 -13.97
C TYR A 13 -28.03 -8.09 -14.41
N SER A 14 -27.15 -8.78 -15.14
CA SER A 14 -27.37 -10.20 -15.41
C SER A 14 -27.05 -11.02 -14.16
N SER A 15 -28.07 -11.50 -13.46
CA SER A 15 -27.94 -12.46 -12.35
C SER A 15 -27.18 -13.74 -12.72
N ASP A 16 -26.90 -13.95 -14.01
CA ASP A 16 -26.24 -15.13 -14.52
C ASP A 16 -24.70 -15.01 -14.47
N GLU A 17 -24.14 -13.79 -14.58
CA GLU A 17 -22.70 -13.56 -14.36
C GLU A 17 -22.31 -13.80 -12.89
N GLU A 18 -23.17 -13.43 -11.93
CA GLU A 18 -22.96 -13.73 -10.51
C GLU A 18 -22.80 -15.24 -10.29
N LYS A 19 -23.76 -16.00 -10.82
CA LYS A 19 -23.88 -17.44 -10.62
C LYS A 19 -22.73 -18.16 -11.30
N GLU A 20 -22.30 -17.67 -12.46
CA GLU A 20 -21.15 -18.22 -13.17
C GLU A 20 -19.88 -18.08 -12.32
N ILE A 21 -19.59 -16.90 -11.77
CA ILE A 21 -18.39 -16.68 -10.96
C ILE A 21 -18.50 -17.44 -9.61
N GLU A 22 -19.68 -17.46 -8.99
CA GLU A 22 -19.94 -18.22 -7.76
C GLU A 22 -19.73 -19.73 -7.93
N ALA A 23 -20.02 -20.28 -9.12
CA ALA A 23 -19.80 -21.69 -9.41
C ALA A 23 -18.32 -22.10 -9.29
N TYR A 24 -17.39 -21.15 -9.34
CA TYR A 24 -15.95 -21.39 -9.20
C TYR A 24 -15.42 -21.24 -7.78
N PHE A 25 -16.26 -20.96 -6.78
CA PHE A 25 -15.80 -20.94 -5.39
C PHE A 25 -15.25 -22.31 -5.00
N PRO A 26 -14.01 -22.37 -4.47
CA PRO A 26 -13.52 -23.57 -3.81
C PRO A 26 -14.48 -24.02 -2.71
N ASP A 27 -14.63 -25.34 -2.52
CA ASP A 27 -15.62 -25.91 -1.59
C ASP A 27 -15.51 -25.36 -0.16
N ASP A 28 -14.29 -25.15 0.33
CA ASP A 28 -14.00 -24.60 1.65
C ASP A 28 -14.38 -23.12 1.76
N PHE A 29 -14.06 -22.32 0.73
CA PHE A 29 -14.47 -20.92 0.66
C PHE A 29 -15.99 -20.79 0.52
N LYS A 30 -16.61 -21.63 -0.30
CA LYS A 30 -18.07 -21.68 -0.44
C LYS A 30 -18.75 -22.02 0.88
N GLN A 31 -18.27 -23.05 1.58
CA GLN A 31 -18.76 -23.39 2.91
C GLN A 31 -18.62 -22.22 3.88
N TYR A 32 -17.48 -21.51 3.86
CA TYR A 32 -17.26 -20.32 4.68
C TYR A 32 -18.27 -19.22 4.37
N VAL A 33 -18.50 -18.91 3.10
CA VAL A 33 -19.51 -17.93 2.66
C VAL A 33 -20.91 -18.33 3.12
N ASP A 34 -21.31 -19.57 2.85
CA ASP A 34 -22.67 -20.07 3.10
C ASP A 34 -23.02 -20.16 4.59
N THR A 35 -22.01 -20.38 5.45
CA THR A 35 -22.22 -20.60 6.89
C THR A 35 -21.98 -19.34 7.72
N GLN A 36 -21.00 -18.51 7.37
CA GLN A 36 -20.51 -17.45 8.26
C GLN A 36 -20.64 -16.03 7.70
N LEU A 37 -20.79 -15.86 6.38
CA LEU A 37 -20.72 -14.54 5.76
C LEU A 37 -22.05 -14.06 5.20
N ASN A 38 -22.22 -12.75 5.24
CA ASN A 38 -23.06 -12.01 4.33
C ASN A 38 -22.20 -11.50 3.17
N ARG A 39 -22.84 -11.28 2.02
CA ARG A 39 -22.17 -10.72 0.85
C ARG A 39 -23.05 -9.71 0.13
N CYS A 40 -22.42 -8.78 -0.56
CA CYS A 40 -23.06 -7.86 -1.47
C CYS A 40 -22.29 -7.84 -2.79
N PRO A 41 -22.97 -7.99 -3.94
CA PRO A 41 -22.32 -7.82 -5.23
C PRO A 41 -21.81 -6.39 -5.40
N LEU A 42 -20.69 -6.26 -6.11
CA LEU A 42 -20.11 -5.00 -6.55
C LEU A 42 -20.46 -4.85 -8.02
N VAL A 43 -21.24 -3.83 -8.36
CA VAL A 43 -21.66 -3.57 -9.74
C VAL A 43 -21.26 -2.14 -10.10
N ARG A 44 -20.52 -1.99 -11.19
CA ARG A 44 -20.13 -0.68 -11.70
C ARG A 44 -21.34 0.06 -12.27
N HIS A 45 -21.63 1.24 -11.73
CA HIS A 45 -22.84 1.99 -12.07
C HIS A 45 -22.85 2.53 -13.51
N ASP A 46 -21.66 2.73 -14.11
CA ASP A 46 -21.50 3.29 -15.45
C ASP A 46 -21.69 2.27 -16.57
N CYS A 47 -21.40 0.99 -16.33
CA CYS A 47 -21.49 -0.07 -17.33
C CYS A 47 -22.35 -1.29 -16.92
N GLY A 48 -22.82 -1.37 -15.68
CA GLY A 48 -23.58 -2.50 -15.15
C GLY A 48 -22.76 -3.78 -14.92
N PHE A 49 -21.44 -3.73 -15.08
CA PHE A 49 -20.56 -4.88 -15.00
C PHE A 49 -20.34 -5.36 -13.56
N PHE A 50 -20.31 -6.67 -13.38
CA PHE A 50 -20.06 -7.33 -12.11
C PHE A 50 -18.56 -7.35 -11.74
N GLY A 51 -18.19 -6.64 -10.68
CA GLY A 51 -16.81 -6.50 -10.23
C GLY A 51 -16.35 -7.46 -9.14
N GLY A 52 -17.27 -8.23 -8.54
CA GLY A 52 -16.98 -9.14 -7.42
C GLY A 52 -17.91 -8.93 -6.22
N TRP A 53 -17.43 -9.18 -5.00
CA TRP A 53 -18.25 -9.05 -3.79
C TRP A 53 -17.51 -8.37 -2.64
N VAL A 54 -18.29 -7.68 -1.80
CA VAL A 54 -17.90 -7.33 -0.42
C VAL A 54 -18.55 -8.33 0.53
N PHE A 55 -17.75 -8.86 1.45
CA PHE A 55 -18.16 -9.84 2.46
C PHE A 55 -18.01 -9.26 3.87
N TRP A 56 -18.88 -9.69 4.79
CA TRP A 56 -18.79 -9.37 6.21
C TRP A 56 -19.40 -10.49 7.06
N SER A 57 -19.10 -10.50 8.36
CA SER A 57 -19.62 -11.54 9.26
C SER A 57 -21.13 -11.44 9.42
N ARG A 58 -21.83 -12.57 9.45
CA ARG A 58 -23.26 -12.61 9.83
C ARG A 58 -23.51 -12.12 11.24
N GLU A 59 -22.52 -12.30 12.11
CA GLU A 59 -22.58 -11.81 13.48
C GLU A 59 -22.67 -10.28 13.53
N ASP A 60 -22.12 -9.55 12.55
CA ASP A 60 -22.16 -8.08 12.54
C ASP A 60 -23.60 -7.53 12.44
N ASP A 61 -24.53 -8.29 11.85
CA ASP A 61 -25.93 -7.89 11.71
C ASP A 61 -26.80 -8.41 12.88
N GLN A 62 -26.24 -9.27 13.74
CA GLN A 62 -26.92 -9.90 14.89
C GLN A 62 -26.37 -9.44 16.24
N SER A 63 -25.20 -8.79 16.28
CA SER A 63 -24.40 -8.60 17.49
C SER A 63 -24.74 -7.34 18.29
N GLU A 64 -24.68 -7.47 19.62
CA GLU A 64 -24.64 -6.38 20.61
C GLU A 64 -23.23 -5.76 20.74
N HIS A 65 -22.43 -5.72 19.68
CA HIS A 65 -21.10 -5.11 19.73
C HIS A 65 -21.18 -3.64 20.19
N PRO A 66 -20.15 -3.12 20.88
CA PRO A 66 -20.06 -1.70 21.19
C PRO A 66 -20.32 -0.85 19.93
N PRO A 67 -21.12 0.23 20.03
CA PRO A 67 -21.52 1.03 18.87
C PRO A 67 -20.34 1.47 17.98
N ASN A 68 -19.19 1.77 18.58
CA ASN A 68 -17.99 2.24 17.88
C ASN A 68 -17.37 1.18 16.95
N ILE A 69 -17.40 -0.10 17.33
CA ILE A 69 -16.85 -1.19 16.49
C ILE A 69 -17.77 -1.43 15.29
N LEU A 70 -19.08 -1.44 15.53
CA LEU A 70 -20.07 -1.61 14.46
C LEU A 70 -20.05 -0.41 13.50
N ASP A 71 -19.82 0.80 14.02
CA ASP A 71 -19.62 2.01 13.22
C ASP A 71 -18.37 1.90 12.33
N LEU A 72 -17.22 1.47 12.88
CA LEU A 72 -16.00 1.27 12.10
C LEU A 72 -16.22 0.23 10.99
N LYS A 73 -16.78 -0.95 11.28
CA LYS A 73 -17.04 -1.97 10.25
C LYS A 73 -18.00 -1.46 9.17
N LYS A 74 -18.98 -0.62 9.50
CA LYS A 74 -19.85 0.03 8.50
C LYS A 74 -19.06 0.97 7.59
N LYS A 75 -18.17 1.80 8.16
CA LYS A 75 -17.25 2.66 7.41
C LYS A 75 -16.35 1.84 6.49
N ILE A 76 -15.74 0.75 6.98
CA ILE A 76 -14.91 -0.15 6.16
C ILE A 76 -15.72 -0.78 5.02
N LYS A 77 -16.93 -1.29 5.29
CA LYS A 77 -17.80 -1.83 4.23
C LYS A 77 -18.11 -0.78 3.16
N TYR A 78 -18.34 0.47 3.56
CA TYR A 78 -18.54 1.57 2.62
C TYR A 78 -17.29 1.85 1.79
N VAL A 79 -16.12 1.95 2.43
CA VAL A 79 -14.82 2.13 1.75
C VAL A 79 -14.60 1.01 0.74
N LEU A 80 -14.71 -0.25 1.13
CA LEU A 80 -14.53 -1.39 0.22
C LEU A 80 -15.48 -1.30 -0.98
N ARG A 81 -16.76 -0.97 -0.75
CA ARG A 81 -17.74 -0.81 -1.83
C ARG A 81 -17.39 0.30 -2.81
N LYS A 82 -17.04 1.48 -2.32
CA LYS A 82 -16.69 2.63 -3.16
C LYS A 82 -15.40 2.34 -3.94
N TRP A 83 -14.43 1.77 -3.25
CA TRP A 83 -13.06 1.67 -3.73
C TRP A 83 -12.86 0.55 -4.78
N LEU A 84 -13.58 -0.56 -4.68
CA LEU A 84 -13.46 -1.64 -5.68
C LEU A 84 -14.05 -1.30 -7.04
N LEU A 85 -14.99 -0.35 -7.09
CA LEU A 85 -15.68 0.01 -8.34
C LEU A 85 -14.82 0.89 -9.26
N ASP A 86 -13.86 1.63 -8.70
CA ASP A 86 -13.09 2.63 -9.46
C ASP A 86 -11.68 2.16 -9.89
N TRP A 87 -11.19 0.98 -9.44
CA TRP A 87 -9.73 0.72 -9.41
C TRP A 87 -9.20 -0.56 -10.03
N PHE A 88 -9.91 -1.67 -9.86
CA PHE A 88 -9.31 -2.98 -10.11
C PHE A 88 -9.62 -3.41 -11.54
N GLU A 89 -8.64 -3.27 -12.42
CA GLU A 89 -8.64 -3.91 -13.74
C GLU A 89 -8.23 -5.40 -13.65
N TYR A 90 -7.82 -5.84 -12.46
CA TYR A 90 -7.24 -7.15 -12.19
C TYR A 90 -7.82 -7.81 -10.93
N PRO A 91 -7.85 -9.17 -10.88
CA PRO A 91 -8.28 -9.88 -9.69
C PRO A 91 -7.49 -9.47 -8.44
N SER A 92 -8.22 -9.08 -7.40
CA SER A 92 -7.61 -8.55 -6.17
C SER A 92 -8.43 -8.91 -4.93
N LEU A 93 -7.75 -9.21 -3.82
CA LEU A 93 -8.34 -9.32 -2.49
C LEU A 93 -7.99 -8.05 -1.71
N VAL A 94 -9.00 -7.40 -1.16
CA VAL A 94 -8.85 -6.28 -0.23
C VAL A 94 -9.39 -6.71 1.13
N GLN A 95 -8.56 -6.76 2.16
CA GLN A 95 -8.97 -7.23 3.49
C GLN A 95 -8.56 -6.26 4.60
N PHE A 96 -9.46 -6.10 5.57
CA PHE A 96 -9.24 -5.24 6.72
C PHE A 96 -8.64 -6.02 7.89
N TRP A 97 -7.45 -5.60 8.30
CA TRP A 97 -6.75 -6.02 9.51
C TRP A 97 -7.15 -5.10 10.66
N ALA A 98 -8.07 -5.56 11.51
CA ALA A 98 -8.52 -4.81 12.68
C ALA A 98 -7.59 -5.07 13.87
N SER A 99 -7.30 -4.03 14.65
CA SER A 99 -6.63 -4.19 15.93
C SER A 99 -7.57 -4.80 16.98
N THR A 100 -7.09 -5.78 17.73
CA THR A 100 -7.82 -6.50 18.78
C THR A 100 -6.88 -6.81 19.94
N MET A 101 -7.41 -6.88 21.16
CA MET A 101 -6.66 -7.27 22.34
C MET A 101 -7.01 -8.70 22.77
N THR A 102 -5.99 -9.43 23.21
CA THR A 102 -6.16 -10.71 23.92
C THR A 102 -6.57 -10.48 25.37
N MET A 103 -6.98 -11.55 26.06
CA MET A 103 -7.23 -11.53 27.52
C MET A 103 -5.96 -11.22 28.35
N GLU A 104 -4.78 -11.35 27.74
CA GLU A 104 -3.47 -11.06 28.36
C GLU A 104 -2.98 -9.65 28.00
N ASP A 105 -3.86 -8.76 27.58
CA ASP A 105 -3.58 -7.37 27.18
C ASP A 105 -2.59 -7.18 26.02
N ARG A 106 -2.35 -8.25 25.24
CA ARG A 106 -1.54 -8.18 24.01
C ARG A 106 -2.37 -7.75 22.81
N SER A 107 -1.86 -6.79 22.05
CA SER A 107 -2.48 -6.25 20.84
C SER A 107 -2.05 -7.06 19.61
N TYR A 108 -3.01 -7.36 18.74
CA TYR A 108 -2.74 -8.02 17.47
C TYR A 108 -3.73 -7.59 16.40
N LEU A 109 -3.31 -7.71 15.15
CA LEU A 109 -4.15 -7.51 13.98
C LEU A 109 -4.74 -8.84 13.51
N THR A 110 -6.01 -8.82 13.12
CA THR A 110 -6.69 -9.97 12.52
C THR A 110 -7.67 -9.55 11.44
N THR A 111 -7.87 -10.42 10.46
CA THR A 111 -8.96 -10.30 9.47
C THR A 111 -10.15 -11.22 9.81
N GLN A 112 -10.10 -11.95 10.92
CA GLN A 112 -11.18 -12.80 11.36
C GLN A 112 -12.40 -11.95 11.69
N ASN A 113 -13.57 -12.32 11.15
CA ASN A 113 -14.83 -11.59 11.29
C ASN A 113 -14.75 -10.11 10.88
N GLN A 114 -13.76 -9.74 10.04
CA GLN A 114 -13.63 -8.39 9.50
C GLN A 114 -14.15 -8.32 8.06
N PRO A 115 -14.68 -7.16 7.63
CA PRO A 115 -15.04 -6.95 6.25
C PRO A 115 -13.85 -7.15 5.31
N PHE A 116 -14.11 -7.77 4.18
CA PHE A 116 -13.14 -7.90 3.10
C PHE A 116 -13.90 -7.91 1.78
N ALA A 117 -13.17 -7.84 0.69
CA ALA A 117 -13.76 -7.86 -0.61
C ALA A 117 -12.86 -8.52 -1.63
N LEU A 118 -13.49 -9.15 -2.60
CA LEU A 118 -12.82 -9.86 -3.67
C LEU A 118 -13.29 -9.25 -4.98
N SER A 119 -12.35 -8.70 -5.72
CA SER A 119 -12.54 -8.29 -7.09
C SER A 119 -12.21 -9.45 -8.01
N THR A 120 -13.11 -9.70 -8.96
CA THR A 120 -12.96 -10.68 -10.02
C THR A 120 -12.85 -10.00 -11.39
N PHE A 121 -12.51 -8.70 -11.42
CA PHE A 121 -12.36 -7.97 -12.66
C PHE A 121 -11.26 -8.61 -13.51
N ASP A 122 -11.69 -9.17 -14.64
CA ASP A 122 -10.82 -9.54 -15.73
C ASP A 122 -11.53 -9.15 -17.02
N THR A 123 -10.91 -8.26 -17.79
CA THR A 123 -11.42 -7.85 -19.11
C THR A 123 -11.27 -8.96 -20.16
N ARG A 124 -10.74 -10.13 -19.79
CA ARG A 124 -10.41 -11.25 -20.68
C ARG A 124 -10.72 -12.59 -20.01
N ILE A 125 -12.00 -12.91 -19.85
CA ILE A 125 -12.42 -14.24 -19.40
C ILE A 125 -12.18 -15.28 -20.52
N ASP A 126 -10.90 -15.58 -20.76
CA ASP A 126 -10.48 -16.82 -21.40
C ASP A 126 -10.22 -17.88 -20.30
N ASP A 127 -10.37 -19.16 -20.64
CA ASP A 127 -10.29 -20.29 -19.69
C ASP A 127 -8.98 -20.36 -18.88
N ASP A 128 -7.88 -19.78 -19.38
CA ASP A 128 -6.55 -19.78 -18.72
C ASP A 128 -6.45 -18.81 -17.52
N VAL A 129 -7.38 -17.86 -17.34
CA VAL A 129 -7.30 -16.82 -16.26
C VAL A 129 -8.10 -17.18 -15.00
N LYS A 130 -8.65 -18.40 -14.92
CA LYS A 130 -9.40 -18.92 -13.75
C LYS A 130 -8.50 -19.28 -12.55
N GLY A 131 -7.22 -19.56 -12.78
CA GLY A 131 -6.22 -19.85 -11.75
C GLY A 131 -5.92 -18.68 -10.78
N PRO A 132 -5.65 -17.47 -11.30
CA PRO A 132 -5.43 -16.25 -10.53
C PRO A 132 -6.48 -15.97 -9.45
N VAL A 133 -7.78 -16.01 -9.78
CA VAL A 133 -8.86 -15.74 -8.81
C VAL A 133 -8.91 -16.80 -7.71
N ARG A 134 -8.64 -18.07 -8.05
CA ARG A 134 -8.64 -19.18 -7.08
C ARG A 134 -7.59 -19.00 -5.99
N GLY A 135 -6.43 -18.44 -6.37
CA GLY A 135 -5.36 -18.10 -5.44
C GLY A 135 -5.82 -17.16 -4.33
N LEU A 136 -6.58 -16.12 -4.67
CA LEU A 136 -7.09 -15.11 -3.73
C LEU A 136 -8.05 -15.70 -2.69
N TYR A 137 -8.95 -16.61 -3.08
CA TYR A 137 -9.81 -17.32 -2.11
C TYR A 137 -8.98 -18.13 -1.12
N GLY A 138 -7.99 -18.88 -1.62
CA GLY A 138 -7.09 -19.66 -0.77
C GLY A 138 -6.30 -18.78 0.19
N TYR A 139 -5.80 -17.64 -0.30
CA TYR A 139 -5.07 -16.69 0.54
C TYR A 139 -5.96 -16.10 1.62
N ARG A 140 -7.22 -15.76 1.30
CA ARG A 140 -8.22 -15.32 2.29
C ARG A 140 -8.50 -16.37 3.36
N MET A 141 -8.61 -17.64 2.98
CA MET A 141 -8.84 -18.75 3.91
C MET A 141 -7.66 -18.98 4.86
N ILE A 142 -6.45 -18.60 4.46
CA ILE A 142 -5.26 -18.64 5.33
C ILE A 142 -5.19 -17.38 6.20
N SER A 143 -5.34 -16.19 5.60
CA SER A 143 -5.19 -14.91 6.29
C SER A 143 -6.21 -14.70 7.41
N LYS A 144 -7.42 -15.29 7.28
CA LYS A 144 -8.48 -15.19 8.30
C LYS A 144 -8.08 -15.79 9.65
N ASP A 145 -7.20 -16.78 9.66
CA ASP A 145 -6.77 -17.47 10.87
C ASP A 145 -5.41 -16.96 11.39
N TYR A 146 -4.78 -16.04 10.65
CA TYR A 146 -3.48 -15.47 11.01
C TYR A 146 -3.60 -14.26 11.96
N LYS A 147 -2.58 -14.05 12.78
CA LYS A 147 -2.48 -12.93 13.72
C LYS A 147 -1.11 -12.26 13.62
N PHE A 148 -1.09 -10.94 13.45
CA PHE A 148 0.13 -10.14 13.56
C PHE A 148 0.13 -9.40 14.89
N TYR A 149 1.00 -9.79 15.82
CA TYR A 149 1.11 -9.10 17.09
C TYR A 149 1.73 -7.71 16.89
N THR A 150 1.16 -6.70 17.53
CA THR A 150 1.56 -5.29 17.40
C THR A 150 2.05 -4.68 18.71
N ASP A 151 2.39 -5.53 19.69
CA ASP A 151 2.92 -5.12 20.98
C ASP A 151 4.18 -4.26 20.82
N ARG A 152 4.38 -3.28 21.73
CA ARG A 152 5.50 -2.32 21.66
C ARG A 152 6.90 -2.95 21.66
N GLU A 153 7.03 -4.17 22.18
CA GLU A 153 8.30 -4.90 22.25
C GLU A 153 8.63 -5.67 20.97
N SER A 154 7.68 -5.74 20.03
CA SER A 154 7.87 -6.48 18.78
C SER A 154 8.84 -5.75 17.85
N SER A 155 9.85 -6.48 17.37
CA SER A 155 10.74 -5.99 16.30
C SER A 155 10.02 -5.91 14.96
N ASP A 156 10.55 -5.11 14.02
CA ASP A 156 10.00 -4.97 12.66
C ASP A 156 9.89 -6.30 11.89
N GLU A 157 10.75 -7.29 12.21
CA GLU A 157 10.66 -8.67 11.70
C GLU A 157 9.44 -9.42 12.29
N GLN A 158 9.09 -9.20 13.55
CA GLN A 158 7.96 -9.89 14.20
C GLN A 158 6.60 -9.32 13.80
N LEU A 159 6.56 -8.03 13.42
CA LEU A 159 5.33 -7.32 13.08
C LEU A 159 4.70 -7.81 11.76
N GLY A 160 5.51 -8.30 10.81
CA GLY A 160 5.08 -8.51 9.43
C GLY A 160 4.62 -7.21 8.75
N ALA A 161 4.22 -7.28 7.47
CA ALA A 161 3.81 -6.09 6.72
C ALA A 161 2.61 -5.35 7.36
N PRO A 162 1.49 -6.00 7.71
CA PRO A 162 0.37 -5.29 8.34
C PRO A 162 0.74 -4.67 9.70
N GLY A 163 1.53 -5.37 10.53
CA GLY A 163 1.95 -4.85 11.83
C GLY A 163 2.89 -3.65 11.72
N ARG A 164 3.83 -3.66 10.75
CA ARG A 164 4.71 -2.51 10.48
C ARG A 164 3.90 -1.30 10.02
N VAL A 165 2.96 -1.50 9.10
CA VAL A 165 2.06 -0.43 8.63
C VAL A 165 1.22 0.14 9.78
N PHE A 166 0.67 -0.72 10.63
CA PHE A 166 -0.13 -0.29 11.78
C PHE A 166 0.70 0.52 12.79
N ASN A 167 1.88 0.02 13.17
CA ASN A 167 2.73 0.64 14.19
C ASN A 167 3.43 1.91 13.70
N HIS A 168 3.89 1.89 12.44
CA HIS A 168 4.67 3.01 11.88
C HIS A 168 3.80 4.01 11.16
N GLY A 169 2.55 3.66 10.81
CA GLY A 169 1.60 4.59 10.21
C GLY A 169 1.91 4.97 8.76
N PHE A 170 2.71 4.17 8.04
CA PHE A 170 3.06 4.40 6.63
C PHE A 170 2.63 3.23 5.77
N PRO A 171 2.22 3.45 4.51
CA PRO A 171 2.00 2.38 3.57
C PRO A 171 3.26 1.54 3.33
N GLU A 172 3.07 0.25 3.08
CA GLU A 172 4.13 -0.65 2.63
C GLU A 172 3.70 -1.32 1.32
N PHE A 173 4.51 -1.18 0.28
CA PHE A 173 4.24 -1.73 -1.04
C PHE A 173 5.36 -2.67 -1.48
N THR A 174 4.98 -3.85 -1.95
CA THR A 174 5.87 -4.69 -2.76
C THR A 174 5.27 -4.97 -4.15
N PRO A 175 6.06 -4.75 -5.22
CA PRO A 175 5.68 -5.19 -6.57
C PRO A 175 5.87 -6.70 -6.78
N ASN A 176 6.60 -7.38 -5.89
CA ASN A 176 6.84 -8.82 -5.96
C ASN A 176 7.01 -9.41 -4.55
N VAL A 177 6.04 -10.20 -4.11
CA VAL A 177 6.03 -10.86 -2.78
C VAL A 177 7.21 -11.81 -2.59
N GLU A 178 7.80 -12.35 -3.65
CA GLU A 178 9.00 -13.20 -3.54
C GLU A 178 10.20 -12.47 -2.94
N HIS A 179 10.23 -11.14 -3.06
CA HIS A 179 11.32 -10.30 -2.56
C HIS A 179 11.32 -10.16 -1.04
N TYR A 180 10.19 -10.43 -0.38
CA TYR A 180 10.20 -10.56 1.07
C TYR A 180 11.04 -11.76 1.49
N SER A 181 11.71 -11.67 2.62
CA SER A 181 12.09 -12.81 3.43
C SER A 181 10.90 -13.29 4.26
N ILE A 182 10.95 -14.54 4.74
CA ILE A 182 9.92 -15.07 5.64
C ILE A 182 9.82 -14.30 6.96
N LYS A 183 10.89 -13.59 7.34
CA LYS A 183 10.91 -12.72 8.50
C LYS A 183 10.18 -11.41 8.24
N GLU A 184 10.40 -10.79 7.08
CA GLU A 184 9.70 -9.54 6.75
C GLU A 184 8.21 -9.78 6.49
N TYR A 185 7.87 -10.93 5.93
CA TYR A 185 6.49 -11.30 5.66
C TYR A 185 6.22 -12.79 5.96
N PRO A 186 5.75 -13.10 7.18
CA PRO A 186 5.44 -14.48 7.58
C PRO A 186 4.43 -15.22 6.68
N LEU A 187 3.52 -14.49 6.03
CA LEU A 187 2.55 -15.05 5.10
C LEU A 187 3.11 -15.28 3.68
N ARG A 188 4.37 -14.91 3.41
CA ARG A 188 4.99 -14.98 2.09
C ARG A 188 4.78 -16.33 1.39
N ASP A 189 5.18 -17.44 2.00
CA ASP A 189 5.13 -18.73 1.33
C ASP A 189 3.68 -19.19 1.08
N HIS A 190 2.74 -18.77 1.93
CA HIS A 190 1.31 -18.95 1.69
C HIS A 190 0.83 -18.10 0.51
N ALA A 191 1.21 -16.82 0.47
CA ALA A 191 0.91 -15.90 -0.62
C ALA A 191 1.41 -16.44 -1.97
N LEU A 192 2.65 -16.94 -2.03
CA LEU A 192 3.22 -17.54 -3.24
C LEU A 192 2.50 -18.82 -3.68
N ARG A 193 2.13 -19.71 -2.76
CA ARG A 193 1.29 -20.89 -3.09
C ARG A 193 -0.08 -20.49 -3.62
N CYS A 194 -0.59 -19.35 -3.17
CA CYS A 194 -1.81 -18.73 -3.64
C CYS A 194 -1.59 -17.79 -4.84
N GLN A 195 -0.41 -17.83 -5.47
CA GLN A 195 -0.07 -17.03 -6.66
C GLN A 195 -0.18 -15.51 -6.46
N VAL A 196 -0.21 -15.04 -5.22
CA VAL A 196 -0.18 -13.60 -4.92
C VAL A 196 1.17 -13.05 -5.37
N ALA A 197 1.13 -12.15 -6.35
CA ALA A 197 2.30 -11.55 -6.95
C ALA A 197 2.73 -10.31 -6.18
N GLN A 198 1.81 -9.48 -5.72
CA GLN A 198 2.10 -8.17 -5.13
C GLN A 198 1.21 -7.89 -3.91
N SER A 199 1.67 -6.98 -3.06
CA SER A 199 0.97 -6.59 -1.83
C SER A 199 1.15 -5.10 -1.54
N LEU A 200 0.06 -4.43 -1.21
CA LEU A 200 0.03 -3.08 -0.67
C LEU A 200 -0.72 -3.10 0.66
N ALA A 201 -0.11 -2.57 1.71
CA ALA A 201 -0.76 -2.39 3.00
C ALA A 201 -0.82 -0.90 3.33
N ILE A 202 -1.99 -0.40 3.73
CA ILE A 202 -2.28 1.01 3.98
C ILE A 202 -2.87 1.18 5.39
N PRO A 203 -2.35 2.10 6.22
CA PRO A 203 -2.89 2.34 7.55
C PRO A 203 -4.24 3.07 7.46
N LEU A 204 -5.15 2.78 8.39
CA LEU A 204 -6.41 3.51 8.53
C LEU A 204 -6.37 4.31 9.83
N PHE A 205 -6.47 5.63 9.76
CA PHE A 205 -6.55 6.50 10.91
C PHE A 205 -7.99 6.95 11.16
N ASP A 206 -8.39 6.99 12.43
CA ASP A 206 -9.61 7.68 12.85
C ASP A 206 -9.30 9.18 13.03
N LEU A 207 -10.03 10.04 12.32
CA LEU A 207 -9.77 11.48 12.30
C LEU A 207 -10.04 12.17 13.64
N SER A 208 -10.88 11.57 14.50
CA SER A 208 -11.24 12.18 15.79
C SER A 208 -10.19 11.92 16.87
N THR A 209 -9.57 10.74 16.84
CA THR A 209 -8.58 10.27 17.82
C THR A 209 -7.16 10.34 17.29
N HIS A 210 -6.98 10.56 15.99
CA HIS A 210 -5.68 10.54 15.32
C HIS A 210 -4.88 9.25 15.59
N SER A 211 -5.59 8.14 15.75
CA SER A 211 -5.00 6.84 16.06
C SER A 211 -5.23 5.88 14.89
N CYS A 212 -4.24 5.04 14.59
CA CYS A 212 -4.38 3.98 13.61
C CYS A 212 -5.36 2.94 14.16
N VAL A 213 -6.48 2.72 13.46
CA VAL A 213 -7.56 1.79 13.84
C VAL A 213 -7.46 0.43 13.13
N GLY A 214 -6.59 0.32 12.13
CA GLY A 214 -6.30 -0.93 11.43
C GLY A 214 -5.55 -0.70 10.12
N VAL A 215 -5.48 -1.73 9.30
CA VAL A 215 -4.76 -1.72 8.01
C VAL A 215 -5.63 -2.33 6.92
N LEU A 216 -5.69 -1.69 5.75
CA LEU A 216 -6.19 -2.32 4.53
C LEU A 216 -5.02 -2.98 3.80
N GLU A 217 -5.09 -4.30 3.63
CA GLU A 217 -4.17 -5.04 2.77
C GLU A 217 -4.86 -5.33 1.44
N ILE A 218 -4.14 -5.05 0.35
CA ILE A 218 -4.54 -5.30 -1.02
C ILE A 218 -3.51 -6.24 -1.62
N VAL A 219 -3.97 -7.39 -2.08
CA VAL A 219 -3.13 -8.36 -2.76
C VAL A 219 -3.72 -8.72 -4.11
N SER A 220 -2.84 -8.94 -5.09
CA SER A 220 -3.23 -9.32 -6.43
C SER A 220 -2.30 -10.41 -6.97
N THR A 221 -2.84 -11.27 -7.83
CA THR A 221 -2.12 -12.37 -8.47
C THR A 221 -1.47 -11.98 -9.81
N THR A 222 -1.77 -10.81 -10.34
CA THR A 222 -1.21 -10.32 -11.61
C THR A 222 -0.46 -9.02 -11.38
N PRO A 223 0.83 -8.93 -11.74
CA PRO A 223 1.56 -7.66 -11.71
C PRO A 223 1.17 -6.76 -12.90
N PRO A 224 1.27 -5.42 -12.76
CA PRO A 224 1.31 -4.61 -11.54
C PRO A 224 -0.06 -3.99 -11.24
N ILE A 225 -0.30 -3.55 -10.00
CA ILE A 225 -1.38 -2.59 -9.72
C ILE A 225 -0.89 -1.24 -10.29
N ASP A 226 -0.88 -1.14 -11.63
CA ASP A 226 -0.41 0.00 -12.42
C ASP A 226 -1.21 1.30 -12.11
N SER A 227 -2.33 1.19 -11.39
CA SER A 227 -3.30 2.25 -11.11
C SER A 227 -3.14 2.97 -9.76
N LEU A 228 -2.20 2.57 -8.88
CA LEU A 228 -2.12 3.16 -7.53
C LEU A 228 -1.59 4.60 -7.48
N SER A 229 -0.88 5.04 -8.51
CA SER A 229 -0.20 6.35 -8.49
C SER A 229 -1.11 7.55 -8.69
N HIS A 230 -2.38 7.34 -9.05
CA HIS A 230 -3.28 8.43 -9.45
C HIS A 230 -4.29 8.85 -8.39
N TYR A 231 -4.40 8.14 -7.27
CA TYR A 231 -5.36 8.58 -6.28
C TYR A 231 -4.87 8.42 -4.85
N TYR A 232 -4.95 9.54 -4.17
CA TYR A 232 -4.93 9.65 -2.74
C TYR A 232 -6.17 8.96 -2.17
N PHE A 233 -5.96 8.11 -1.17
CA PHE A 233 -7.00 7.40 -0.46
C PHE A 233 -7.64 8.30 0.61
N ASP A 234 -8.32 9.35 0.17
CA ASP A 234 -9.04 10.24 1.07
C ASP A 234 -10.41 9.63 1.40
N TRP A 235 -10.61 9.30 2.69
CA TRP A 235 -11.86 8.76 3.22
C TRP A 235 -12.46 9.67 4.30
N GLN A 236 -12.15 10.97 4.25
CA GLN A 236 -12.62 11.97 5.22
C GLN A 236 -14.15 11.98 5.33
N GLU A 237 -14.87 11.66 4.26
CA GLU A 237 -16.34 11.57 4.25
C GLU A 237 -16.90 10.53 5.25
N VAL A 238 -16.12 9.50 5.56
CA VAL A 238 -16.46 8.48 6.57
C VAL A 238 -15.66 8.64 7.86
N GLY A 239 -14.95 9.76 8.03
CA GLY A 239 -14.14 10.02 9.21
C GLY A 239 -12.86 9.20 9.30
N LEU A 240 -12.40 8.60 8.19
CA LEU A 240 -11.18 7.79 8.12
C LEU A 240 -10.15 8.41 7.18
N GLU A 241 -8.89 8.00 7.32
CA GLU A 241 -7.84 8.44 6.41
C GLU A 241 -6.74 7.39 6.22
N SER A 242 -6.24 7.26 5.00
CA SER A 242 -5.21 6.29 4.60
C SER A 242 -3.78 6.69 4.92
N SER A 243 -3.63 7.98 5.12
CA SER A 243 -2.39 8.70 5.13
C SER A 243 -2.67 9.88 6.02
N ILE A 244 -1.64 10.31 6.70
CA ILE A 244 -1.63 11.56 7.45
C ILE A 244 -2.23 12.67 6.58
N SER A 245 -3.29 13.29 7.08
CA SER A 245 -4.00 14.32 6.36
C SER A 245 -3.14 15.47 5.88
N VAL A 246 -3.29 15.65 4.58
CA VAL A 246 -3.31 16.83 3.74
C VAL A 246 -4.35 17.90 4.22
N ALA A 247 -4.94 17.78 5.42
CA ALA A 247 -6.00 18.66 5.93
C ALA A 247 -5.63 20.14 6.06
N ASP A 248 -4.35 20.51 6.02
CA ASP A 248 -3.94 21.90 5.84
C ASP A 248 -3.10 22.04 4.57
N HIS A 249 -3.79 21.90 3.43
CA HIS A 249 -3.37 22.55 2.20
C HIS A 249 -3.30 24.07 2.41
N HIS A 250 -2.20 24.57 2.97
CA HIS A 250 -1.70 25.83 2.50
C HIS A 250 -1.31 25.63 1.03
N LYS A 251 -2.26 25.91 0.13
CA LYS A 251 -2.12 25.85 -1.34
C LYS A 251 -1.06 26.82 -1.90
N GLU A 252 -0.22 27.39 -1.05
CA GLU A 252 0.87 28.27 -1.44
C GLU A 252 2.17 27.73 -0.82
N ARG A 253 2.79 26.78 -1.51
CA ARG A 253 4.23 26.55 -1.34
C ARG A 253 4.90 27.91 -1.49
N SER A 254 5.70 28.33 -0.51
CA SER A 254 6.27 29.67 -0.55
C SER A 254 7.11 29.85 -1.82
N VAL A 255 7.23 31.10 -2.31
CA VAL A 255 8.03 31.41 -3.52
C VAL A 255 9.43 30.81 -3.42
N ARG A 256 10.05 30.89 -2.23
CA ARG A 256 11.38 30.32 -1.94
C ARG A 256 11.44 28.80 -2.11
N HIS A 257 10.43 28.06 -1.61
CA HIS A 257 10.37 26.60 -1.78
C HIS A 257 10.13 26.23 -3.24
N SER A 258 9.35 27.03 -3.97
CA SER A 258 9.13 26.83 -5.40
C SER A 258 10.41 27.06 -6.21
N GLU A 259 11.18 28.09 -5.88
CA GLU A 259 12.50 28.37 -6.48
C GLU A 259 13.49 27.24 -6.17
N ALA A 260 13.60 26.82 -4.90
CA ALA A 260 14.45 25.71 -4.49
C ALA A 260 14.09 24.42 -5.23
N LEU A 261 12.80 24.10 -5.36
CA LEU A 261 12.37 22.90 -6.09
C LEU A 261 12.71 23.00 -7.58
N HIS A 262 12.58 24.18 -8.20
CA HIS A 262 12.98 24.37 -9.59
C HIS A 262 14.48 24.13 -9.80
N GLU A 263 15.32 24.64 -8.89
CA GLU A 263 16.77 24.37 -8.91
C GLU A 263 17.08 22.88 -8.73
N ILE A 264 16.44 22.23 -7.75
CA ILE A 264 16.56 20.80 -7.49
C ILE A 264 16.18 19.99 -8.73
N ASN A 265 15.04 20.29 -9.38
CA ASN A 265 14.60 19.59 -10.59
C ASN A 265 15.66 19.67 -11.69
N LYS A 266 16.23 20.86 -11.91
CA LYS A 266 17.28 21.04 -12.90
C LYS A 266 18.54 20.23 -12.56
N VAL A 267 18.94 20.20 -11.29
CA VAL A 267 20.07 19.37 -10.84
C VAL A 267 19.79 17.89 -11.06
N LEU A 268 18.59 17.42 -10.73
CA LEU A 268 18.18 16.02 -10.94
C LEU A 268 18.25 15.62 -12.42
N GLU A 269 17.75 16.47 -13.31
CA GLU A 269 17.84 16.25 -14.76
C GLU A 269 19.29 16.18 -15.24
N VAL A 270 20.10 17.20 -14.90
CA VAL A 270 21.51 17.30 -15.33
C VAL A 270 22.33 16.11 -14.81
N VAL A 271 22.24 15.80 -13.51
CA VAL A 271 22.99 14.69 -12.91
C VAL A 271 22.57 13.35 -13.51
N ARG A 272 21.27 13.17 -13.79
CA ARG A 272 20.76 11.95 -14.40
C ARG A 272 21.26 11.77 -15.83
N GLU A 273 21.27 12.84 -16.61
CA GLU A 273 21.66 12.81 -18.03
C GLU A 273 23.18 12.72 -18.21
N ASP A 274 23.95 13.58 -17.53
CA ASP A 274 25.41 13.63 -17.67
C ASP A 274 26.11 12.37 -17.18
N HIS A 275 25.52 11.68 -16.19
CA HIS A 275 26.08 10.46 -15.60
C HIS A 275 25.34 9.18 -16.01
N GLY A 276 24.34 9.27 -16.91
CA GLY A 276 23.60 8.12 -17.41
C GLY A 276 22.90 7.31 -16.31
N LEU A 277 22.34 7.99 -15.31
CA LEU A 277 21.70 7.33 -14.18
C LEU A 277 20.26 6.89 -14.53
N PRO A 278 19.78 5.73 -14.07
CA PRO A 278 18.38 5.33 -14.25
C PRO A 278 17.38 6.22 -13.49
N VAL A 279 17.74 6.64 -12.27
CA VAL A 279 16.88 7.41 -11.35
C VAL A 279 17.74 8.39 -10.56
N ALA A 280 17.28 9.64 -10.49
CA ALA A 280 17.73 10.63 -9.51
C ALA A 280 16.49 11.21 -8.82
N GLN A 281 16.52 11.37 -7.51
CA GLN A 281 15.38 11.89 -6.76
C GLN A 281 15.81 12.74 -5.56
N ALA A 282 14.94 13.66 -5.16
CA ALA A 282 15.15 14.52 -4.01
C ALA A 282 14.11 14.20 -2.94
N TRP A 283 14.61 14.13 -1.70
CA TRP A 283 13.83 13.90 -0.51
C TRP A 283 13.86 15.15 0.37
N ALA A 284 12.77 15.43 1.05
CA ALA A 284 12.73 16.44 2.10
C ALA A 284 12.10 15.83 3.35
N PRO A 285 12.46 16.31 4.55
CA PRO A 285 11.62 16.16 5.72
C PRO A 285 10.20 16.59 5.39
N CYS A 286 9.23 15.88 5.95
CA CYS A 286 7.82 16.24 5.85
C CYS A 286 7.65 17.73 6.12
N ASP A 287 8.06 18.22 7.30
CA ASP A 287 7.91 19.61 7.78
C ASP A 287 8.52 20.71 6.89
N VAL A 288 9.38 20.36 5.93
CA VAL A 288 9.97 21.29 4.94
C VAL A 288 9.06 21.50 3.73
N ASP A 289 8.46 20.45 3.19
CA ASP A 289 7.65 20.56 1.96
C ASP A 289 6.14 20.56 2.25
N TRP A 290 5.74 19.83 3.28
CA TRP A 290 4.36 19.66 3.71
C TRP A 290 4.26 19.66 5.23
N THR A 291 3.25 20.31 5.80
CA THR A 291 2.83 19.91 7.15
C THR A 291 2.16 18.54 7.05
N CYS A 292 2.95 17.47 6.90
CA CYS A 292 2.48 16.14 7.27
C CYS A 292 2.06 16.30 8.72
N SER A 293 0.77 16.21 9.01
CA SER A 293 0.22 16.12 10.35
C SER A 293 0.59 14.76 10.95
N ALA A 294 1.88 14.40 10.90
CA ALA A 294 2.33 13.05 11.14
C ALA A 294 1.92 12.67 12.56
N LEU A 295 0.86 11.86 12.63
CA LEU A 295 0.39 11.23 13.85
C LEU A 295 1.50 10.33 14.42
N VAL A 296 2.46 10.01 13.56
CA VAL A 296 3.75 9.40 13.81
C VAL A 296 4.78 10.48 14.10
N LYS A 297 5.35 10.48 15.32
CA LYS A 297 6.45 11.37 15.69
C LYS A 297 7.77 10.88 15.08
N GLY A 298 8.54 11.75 14.41
CA GLY A 298 9.92 11.46 14.00
C GLY A 298 10.38 12.23 12.76
N ASP A 299 11.69 12.16 12.46
CA ASP A 299 12.25 12.67 11.20
C ASP A 299 11.80 11.72 10.07
N ILE A 300 10.78 12.14 9.33
CA ILE A 300 10.14 11.41 8.23
C ILE A 300 10.40 12.15 6.93
N PHE A 301 10.76 11.41 5.89
CA PHE A 301 11.11 11.92 4.58
C PHE A 301 10.19 11.38 3.51
N HIS A 302 9.83 12.22 2.55
CA HIS A 302 9.12 11.84 1.33
C HIS A 302 9.84 12.38 0.10
N VAL A 303 9.53 11.81 -1.07
CA VAL A 303 10.08 12.28 -2.34
C VAL A 303 9.35 13.55 -2.76
N ILE A 304 10.11 14.64 -2.93
CA ILE A 304 9.58 15.94 -3.38
C ILE A 304 9.74 16.14 -4.89
N SER A 305 10.69 15.43 -5.50
CA SER A 305 10.97 15.48 -6.92
C SER A 305 11.79 14.28 -7.36
N TYR A 306 11.67 13.94 -8.65
CA TYR A 306 12.40 12.85 -9.26
C TYR A 306 12.62 13.12 -10.76
N SER A 307 13.65 12.48 -11.29
CA SER A 307 13.97 12.40 -12.71
C SER A 307 14.33 10.95 -13.02
N THR A 308 13.56 10.32 -13.90
CA THR A 308 13.68 8.90 -14.22
C THR A 308 13.80 8.67 -15.71
N THR A 309 14.47 7.59 -16.10
CA THR A 309 14.40 7.08 -17.47
C THR A 309 13.03 6.45 -17.74
N TYR A 310 12.68 6.31 -19.02
CA TYR A 310 11.45 5.59 -19.41
C TYR A 310 11.44 4.13 -18.95
N LYS A 311 12.60 3.49 -18.71
CA LYS A 311 12.63 2.12 -18.15
C LYS A 311 12.11 2.12 -16.71
N CYS A 312 12.56 3.08 -15.90
CA CYS A 312 12.33 3.11 -14.46
C CYS A 312 11.14 3.97 -14.03
N TRP A 313 10.25 4.33 -14.96
CA TRP A 313 9.10 5.19 -14.66
C TRP A 313 8.16 4.62 -13.58
N LYS A 314 8.07 3.28 -13.48
CA LYS A 314 7.26 2.58 -12.46
C LYS A 314 7.81 2.75 -11.05
N PHE A 315 9.11 3.06 -10.91
CA PHE A 315 9.71 3.40 -9.61
C PHE A 315 9.05 4.62 -8.96
N ASN A 316 8.51 5.54 -9.77
CA ASN A 316 7.81 6.73 -9.27
C ASN A 316 6.54 6.38 -8.49
N TRP A 317 5.94 5.21 -8.74
CA TRP A 317 4.77 4.76 -8.01
C TRP A 317 5.10 4.37 -6.59
N ALA A 318 6.23 3.68 -6.40
CA ALA A 318 6.75 3.38 -5.09
C ALA A 318 7.06 4.67 -4.33
N ASN A 319 7.63 5.67 -5.00
CA ASN A 319 7.90 6.98 -4.40
C ASN A 319 6.64 7.71 -3.92
N ALA A 320 5.52 7.58 -4.64
CA ALA A 320 4.27 8.25 -4.28
C ALA A 320 3.65 7.75 -2.97
N VAL A 321 3.95 6.51 -2.56
CA VAL A 321 3.39 5.89 -1.35
C VAL A 321 4.43 5.64 -0.26
N SER A 322 5.72 5.82 -0.56
CA SER A 322 6.82 5.50 0.36
C SER A 322 7.24 6.69 1.21
N HIS A 323 7.45 6.42 2.48
CA HIS A 323 8.10 7.33 3.41
C HIS A 323 9.34 6.65 3.96
N LEU A 324 10.37 7.44 4.26
CA LEU A 324 11.57 6.96 4.93
C LEU A 324 11.64 7.55 6.33
N ARG A 325 12.01 6.73 7.30
CA ARG A 325 12.36 7.19 8.65
C ARG A 325 13.86 7.45 8.72
N LYS A 326 14.27 8.25 9.71
CA LYS A 326 15.68 8.36 10.09
C LYS A 326 16.35 6.98 10.19
N GLY A 327 17.53 6.88 9.59
CA GLY A 327 18.33 5.65 9.56
C GLY A 327 17.98 4.66 8.44
N GLN A 328 16.83 4.79 7.76
CA GLN A 328 16.47 3.91 6.64
C GLN A 328 17.17 4.34 5.34
N GLY A 329 17.71 3.37 4.61
CA GLY A 329 18.41 3.58 3.35
C GLY A 329 19.63 4.49 3.45
N VAL A 330 20.11 4.96 2.30
CA VAL A 330 21.15 6.01 2.26
C VAL A 330 20.58 7.37 2.65
N VAL A 331 19.32 7.65 2.31
CA VAL A 331 18.64 8.93 2.55
C VAL A 331 18.46 9.22 4.04
N GLY A 332 17.80 8.32 4.78
CA GLY A 332 17.53 8.50 6.20
C GLY A 332 18.80 8.55 7.05
N ARG A 333 19.93 8.05 6.54
CA ARG A 333 21.26 8.18 7.15
C ARG A 333 21.98 9.47 6.73
N ALA A 334 21.79 9.91 5.49
CA ALA A 334 22.50 11.07 4.93
C ALA A 334 21.99 12.39 5.51
N PHE A 335 20.75 12.45 5.97
CA PHE A 335 20.15 13.67 6.51
C PHE A 335 21.00 14.38 7.58
N SER A 336 21.63 13.62 8.48
CA SER A 336 22.49 14.17 9.54
C SER A 336 23.99 14.09 9.22
N SER A 337 24.35 13.78 7.97
CA SER A 337 25.73 13.55 7.52
C SER A 337 26.22 14.69 6.62
N PRO A 338 27.42 15.25 6.87
CA PRO A 338 28.06 16.17 5.92
C PRO A 338 28.67 15.45 4.71
N ASN A 339 28.73 14.12 4.75
CA ASN A 339 29.38 13.29 3.73
C ASN A 339 28.35 12.60 2.83
N VAL A 340 28.75 12.37 1.58
CA VAL A 340 28.06 11.45 0.66
C VAL A 340 28.03 10.05 1.28
N LEU A 341 26.85 9.45 1.34
CA LEU A 341 26.67 8.06 1.77
C LEU A 341 26.40 7.17 0.58
N PHE A 342 26.98 5.98 0.60
CA PHE A 342 26.94 5.05 -0.51
C PHE A 342 26.38 3.69 -0.08
N CYS A 343 25.49 3.13 -0.87
CA CYS A 343 25.07 1.74 -0.84
C CYS A 343 25.57 1.06 -2.11
N LYS A 344 26.38 0.01 -1.94
CA LYS A 344 27.00 -0.71 -3.07
C LYS A 344 25.98 -1.40 -3.96
N ASP A 345 24.91 -1.91 -3.36
CA ASP A 345 23.84 -2.64 -4.06
C ASP A 345 22.54 -2.50 -3.28
N VAL A 346 21.61 -1.69 -3.80
CA VAL A 346 20.33 -1.42 -3.12
C VAL A 346 19.42 -2.66 -3.15
N THR A 347 19.63 -3.57 -4.10
CA THR A 347 18.83 -4.79 -4.24
C THR A 347 19.09 -5.81 -3.13
N GLN A 348 20.17 -5.65 -2.36
CA GLN A 348 20.48 -6.54 -1.24
C GLN A 348 19.85 -6.07 0.08
N LEU A 349 19.25 -4.89 0.12
CA LEU A 349 18.64 -4.35 1.34
C LEU A 349 17.28 -5.01 1.62
N SER A 350 16.97 -5.23 2.90
CA SER A 350 15.62 -5.61 3.31
C SER A 350 14.65 -4.43 3.11
N ILE A 351 13.36 -4.69 2.98
CA ILE A 351 12.33 -3.63 2.93
C ILE A 351 12.26 -2.86 4.26
N ILE A 352 12.68 -3.48 5.36
CA ILE A 352 12.78 -2.86 6.68
C ILE A 352 13.92 -1.83 6.68
N ASP A 353 15.09 -2.19 6.13
CA ASP A 353 16.25 -1.31 6.03
C ASP A 353 16.02 -0.19 5.00
N TYR A 354 15.32 -0.51 3.90
CA TYR A 354 15.00 0.45 2.85
C TYR A 354 13.67 0.09 2.16
N PRO A 355 12.58 0.83 2.44
CA PRO A 355 11.25 0.59 1.89
C PRO A 355 11.17 0.47 0.35
N LEU A 356 12.07 1.12 -0.39
CA LEU A 356 12.11 1.04 -1.85
C LEU A 356 12.93 -0.14 -2.40
N ALA A 357 13.54 -0.98 -1.54
CA ALA A 357 14.43 -2.06 -1.97
C ALA A 357 13.77 -3.07 -2.93
N HIS A 358 12.49 -3.41 -2.70
CA HIS A 358 11.77 -4.35 -3.57
C HIS A 358 11.51 -3.74 -4.95
N ASN A 359 11.20 -2.45 -5.01
CA ASN A 359 11.01 -1.73 -6.27
C ASN A 359 12.35 -1.58 -7.00
N ALA A 360 13.43 -1.33 -6.27
CA ALA A 360 14.76 -1.26 -6.85
C ALA A 360 15.22 -2.59 -7.47
N ARG A 361 14.81 -3.73 -6.89
CA ARG A 361 15.04 -5.08 -7.47
C ARG A 361 14.33 -5.24 -8.81
N VAL A 362 13.04 -4.91 -8.86
CA VAL A 362 12.22 -5.04 -10.09
C VAL A 362 12.73 -4.14 -11.20
N GLU A 363 13.17 -2.93 -10.85
CA GLU A 363 13.72 -1.96 -11.80
C GLU A 363 15.21 -2.20 -12.12
N GLU A 364 15.80 -3.27 -11.56
CA GLU A 364 17.19 -3.67 -11.75
C GLU A 364 18.18 -2.53 -11.43
N LEU A 365 17.92 -1.74 -10.39
CA LEU A 365 18.82 -0.67 -9.95
C LEU A 365 20.06 -1.24 -9.28
N GLY A 366 21.22 -0.60 -9.46
CA GLY A 366 22.49 -1.04 -8.91
C GLY A 366 22.77 -0.53 -7.50
N GLY A 367 23.93 0.09 -7.29
CA GLY A 367 24.16 0.84 -6.05
C GLY A 367 23.46 2.21 -6.09
N CYS A 368 23.38 2.86 -4.94
CA CYS A 368 22.89 4.24 -4.85
C CYS A 368 23.75 5.08 -3.91
N PHE A 369 23.71 6.39 -4.06
CA PHE A 369 24.31 7.31 -3.12
C PHE A 369 23.35 8.42 -2.75
N ALA A 370 23.53 8.97 -1.55
CA ALA A 370 22.77 10.11 -1.06
C ALA A 370 23.69 11.25 -0.60
N ILE A 371 23.29 12.47 -0.90
CA ILE A 371 23.99 13.71 -0.54
C ILE A 371 23.01 14.67 0.09
N CYS A 372 23.36 15.19 1.27
CA CYS A 372 22.62 16.24 1.94
C CYS A 372 22.94 17.60 1.31
N LEU A 373 21.90 18.36 0.97
CA LEU A 373 21.96 19.66 0.29
C LEU A 373 21.10 20.67 1.05
N GLN A 374 21.45 21.95 0.91
CA GLN A 374 20.64 23.08 1.37
C GLN A 374 20.48 24.05 0.21
N SER A 375 19.29 24.63 0.04
CA SER A 375 19.08 25.70 -0.95
C SER A 375 19.35 27.05 -0.30
N SER A 376 20.03 27.93 -1.04
CA SER A 376 20.18 29.33 -0.63
C SER A 376 18.84 30.07 -0.54
N CYS A 377 17.79 29.58 -1.18
CA CYS A 377 16.47 30.19 -1.19
C CYS A 377 15.68 29.91 0.09
N THR A 378 15.86 28.74 0.71
CA THR A 378 15.06 28.26 1.84
C THR A 378 15.79 28.29 3.19
N GLY A 379 17.06 28.66 3.21
CA GLY A 379 17.81 28.90 4.44
C GLY A 379 18.32 27.59 5.05
N ASN A 380 17.68 27.12 6.13
CA ASN A 380 18.13 25.94 6.88
C ASN A 380 17.47 24.63 6.44
N ASP A 381 16.53 24.69 5.50
CA ASP A 381 15.83 23.52 5.01
C ASP A 381 16.81 22.56 4.34
N ILE A 382 16.68 21.29 4.70
CA ILE A 382 17.57 20.22 4.26
C ILE A 382 16.85 19.38 3.22
N TYR A 383 17.54 19.15 2.12
CA TYR A 383 17.13 18.24 1.05
C TYR A 383 18.16 17.12 0.94
N VAL A 384 17.73 15.93 0.56
CA VAL A 384 18.64 14.81 0.30
C VAL A 384 18.47 14.36 -1.13
N LEU A 385 19.51 14.54 -1.93
CA LEU A 385 19.60 14.01 -3.28
C LEU A 385 19.99 12.54 -3.20
N GLU A 386 19.21 11.65 -3.82
CA GLU A 386 19.52 10.24 -3.99
C GLU A 386 19.63 9.89 -5.48
N CYS A 387 20.73 9.23 -5.83
CA CYS A 387 21.04 8.85 -7.19
C CYS A 387 21.32 7.35 -7.27
N PHE A 388 20.65 6.67 -8.19
CA PHE A 388 20.81 5.24 -8.43
C PHE A 388 21.70 5.02 -9.64
N MET A 389 22.63 4.09 -9.53
CA MET A 389 23.47 3.65 -10.63
C MET A 389 22.76 2.56 -11.43
N PRO A 390 23.12 2.38 -12.72
CA PRO A 390 22.70 1.21 -13.47
C PRO A 390 23.14 -0.08 -12.76
N PRO A 391 22.50 -1.23 -13.06
CA PRO A 391 22.93 -2.50 -12.53
C PRO A 391 24.40 -2.72 -12.86
N SER A 392 25.17 -3.24 -11.89
CA SER A 392 26.56 -3.57 -12.16
C SER A 392 26.59 -4.65 -13.24
N ASN A 393 27.09 -4.33 -14.44
CA ASN A 393 27.43 -5.35 -15.41
C ASN A 393 28.35 -6.35 -14.70
N LYS A 394 27.91 -7.61 -14.56
CA LYS A 394 28.78 -8.69 -14.07
C LYS A 394 29.93 -9.00 -15.05
N ASP A 395 30.05 -8.25 -16.14
CA ASP A 395 31.05 -8.40 -17.20
C ASP A 395 32.10 -7.28 -17.22
N TYR A 396 32.78 -7.07 -16.10
CA TYR A 396 34.20 -6.68 -16.14
C TYR A 396 35.05 -7.77 -15.50
N GLY A 397 34.86 -8.99 -15.99
CA GLY A 397 35.88 -10.04 -15.89
C GLY A 397 36.91 -9.81 -16.99
N ASN A 398 38.12 -9.42 -16.58
CA ASN A 398 39.34 -9.32 -17.38
C ASN A 398 39.35 -8.25 -18.49
N GLN A 399 39.98 -7.11 -18.17
CA GLN A 399 41.05 -6.55 -19.00
C GLN A 399 42.08 -5.84 -18.14
#